data_AF-A0A6A6RKE9-F1
#
_entry.id   AF-A0A6A6RKE9-F1
#
_cell.length_a   1.000
_cell.length_b   1.000
_cell.length_c   1.000
_cell.angle_alpha   90.00
_cell.angle_beta   90.00
_cell.angle_gamma   90.00
#
_symmetry.space_group_name_H-M   'P 1'
#
loop_
_entity.id
_entity.type
_entity.pdbx_description
1 polymer ?
#
loop_
_entity_poly.entity_id
_entity_poly.type
_entity_poly.pdbx_seq_one_letter_code
_entity_poly.pdbx_strand_id
1 'polypeptide(L)'
;MAAPAIPAGKTFFDTIPQNFVDVPVSADNKISTTEFLKASEGLESLFDVLGSAAFKPVKSDMAGNIKKIQERQQAAPGQSETLQDLAINELAEKKHVATEGLLWLTRGLDFTAQALRHNLSNSTQELADSFRDAYGKTLKPHHSFIVKPIFSAAMSATPYRKDFYAKLGDDDAKVQAELEKWLSALEKLLVTLNAFTQSKEAKW
;
A
#
# COMPACT_ATOMS: atom_id res chain seq x y z
N MET A 1 -0.38 -8.71 -16.36
CA MET A 1 1.05 -8.39 -16.46
C MET A 1 1.78 -9.50 -15.71
N ALA A 2 2.88 -10.02 -16.25
CA ALA A 2 3.72 -10.97 -15.51
C ALA A 2 4.49 -10.22 -14.42
N ALA A 3 4.81 -10.89 -13.31
CA ALA A 3 5.71 -10.33 -12.30
C ALA A 3 7.06 -9.95 -12.95
N PRO A 4 7.70 -8.84 -12.51
CA PRO A 4 9.00 -8.44 -13.06
C PRO A 4 10.02 -9.57 -12.89
N ALA A 5 10.85 -9.80 -13.91
CA ALA A 5 11.94 -10.76 -13.82
C ALA A 5 12.96 -10.24 -12.79
N ILE A 6 13.15 -10.99 -11.70
CA ILE A 6 14.11 -10.66 -10.65
C ILE A 6 15.49 -11.15 -11.09
N PRO A 7 16.52 -10.28 -11.18
CA PRO A 7 17.87 -10.71 -11.52
C PRO A 7 18.46 -11.67 -10.47
N ALA A 8 19.42 -12.50 -10.88
CA ALA A 8 20.09 -13.43 -9.95
C ALA A 8 20.72 -12.69 -8.74
N GLY A 9 20.46 -13.20 -7.53
CA GLY A 9 20.94 -12.59 -6.28
C GLY A 9 20.21 -11.32 -5.85
N LYS A 10 19.18 -10.89 -6.59
CA LYS A 10 18.30 -9.77 -6.25
C LYS A 10 16.97 -10.29 -5.70
N THR A 11 16.20 -9.40 -5.09
CA THR A 11 14.82 -9.67 -4.67
C THR A 11 13.85 -8.76 -5.42
N PHE A 12 12.56 -8.96 -5.21
CA PHE A 12 11.50 -8.07 -5.65
C PHE A 12 11.74 -6.62 -5.20
N PHE A 13 12.24 -6.40 -3.98
CA PHE A 13 12.46 -5.07 -3.42
C PHE A 13 13.57 -4.29 -4.14
N ASP A 14 14.55 -5.00 -4.72
CA ASP A 14 15.58 -4.43 -5.59
C ASP A 14 15.00 -3.96 -6.95
N THR A 15 13.83 -4.45 -7.35
CA THR A 15 13.20 -4.13 -8.66
C THR A 15 12.25 -2.94 -8.60
N ILE A 16 11.83 -2.53 -7.39
CA ILE A 16 10.95 -1.39 -7.21
C ILE A 16 11.76 -0.09 -7.38
N PRO A 17 11.34 0.86 -8.26
CA PRO A 17 12.08 2.09 -8.50
C PRO A 17 12.21 3.02 -7.28
N GLN A 18 11.24 2.99 -6.36
CA GLN A 18 11.22 3.78 -5.13
C GLN A 18 10.74 2.90 -3.98
N ASN A 19 11.53 2.77 -2.92
CA ASN A 19 11.15 2.01 -1.73
C ASN A 19 10.56 2.93 -0.65
N PHE A 20 9.64 2.38 0.18
CA PHE A 20 9.09 3.10 1.33
C PHE A 20 10.16 3.50 2.36
N VAL A 21 11.27 2.76 2.40
CA VAL A 21 12.45 3.07 3.22
C VAL A 21 13.03 4.45 2.88
N ASP A 22 12.94 4.84 1.61
CA ASP A 22 13.59 6.03 1.07
C ASP A 22 12.60 7.20 0.90
N VAL A 23 11.38 7.07 1.43
CA VAL A 23 10.37 8.15 1.38
C VAL A 23 10.76 9.23 2.42
N PRO A 24 11.02 10.47 1.98
CA PRO A 24 11.39 11.54 2.90
C PRO A 24 10.23 11.90 3.84
N VAL A 25 10.57 12.08 5.11
CA VAL A 25 9.68 12.63 6.14
C VAL A 25 10.35 13.87 6.70
N SER A 26 9.65 15.00 6.67
CA SER A 26 10.14 16.27 7.19
C SER A 26 10.24 16.27 8.73
N ALA A 27 10.88 17.29 9.30
CA ALA A 27 10.99 17.47 10.75
C ALA A 27 9.62 17.53 11.47
N ASP A 28 8.58 17.98 10.77
CA ASP A 28 7.21 18.07 11.28
C ASP A 28 6.38 16.80 11.00
N ASN A 29 7.04 15.66 10.71
CA ASN A 29 6.42 14.39 10.34
C ASN A 29 5.53 14.46 9.08
N LYS A 30 5.74 15.43 8.18
CA LYS A 30 5.05 15.46 6.89
C LYS A 30 5.74 14.59 5.85
N ILE A 31 4.96 13.82 5.11
CA ILE A 31 5.44 12.78 4.18
C ILE A 31 5.48 13.36 2.77
N SER A 32 6.61 13.23 2.08
CA SER A 32 6.74 13.70 0.70
C SER A 32 5.73 13.01 -0.23
N THR A 33 4.98 13.81 -0.99
CA THR A 33 3.94 13.30 -1.89
C THR A 33 4.54 12.47 -3.03
N THR A 34 5.58 12.98 -3.71
CA THR A 34 6.10 12.34 -4.92
C THR A 34 6.71 10.98 -4.64
N GLU A 35 7.59 10.89 -3.65
CA GLU A 35 8.28 9.65 -3.30
C GLU A 35 7.30 8.63 -2.71
N PHE A 36 6.32 9.08 -1.91
CA PHE A 36 5.30 8.16 -1.39
C PHE A 36 4.44 7.55 -2.49
N LEU A 37 4.01 8.35 -3.48
CA LEU A 37 3.20 7.84 -4.60
C LEU A 37 3.99 6.85 -5.46
N LYS A 38 5.26 7.16 -5.77
CA LYS A 38 6.16 6.23 -6.48
C LYS A 38 6.38 4.93 -5.70
N ALA A 39 6.53 5.00 -4.37
CA ALA A 39 6.64 3.80 -3.54
C ALA A 39 5.34 2.98 -3.52
N SER A 40 4.19 3.65 -3.52
CA SER A 40 2.86 3.02 -3.57
C SER A 40 2.60 2.33 -4.91
N GLU A 41 3.04 2.90 -6.03
CA GLU A 41 3.06 2.24 -7.34
C GLU A 41 3.94 0.99 -7.35
N GLY A 42 5.07 1.03 -6.62
CA GLY A 42 5.90 -0.14 -6.35
C GLY A 42 5.13 -1.30 -5.72
N LEU A 43 4.28 -1.00 -4.73
CA LEU A 43 3.42 -2.01 -4.11
C LEU A 43 2.37 -2.56 -5.07
N GLU A 44 1.87 -1.78 -6.03
CA GLU A 44 0.94 -2.31 -7.05
C GLU A 44 1.53 -3.51 -7.80
N SER A 45 2.83 -3.51 -8.03
CA SER A 45 3.53 -4.62 -8.68
C SER A 45 3.61 -5.88 -7.81
N LEU A 46 3.49 -5.77 -6.49
CA LEU A 46 3.40 -6.93 -5.58
C LEU A 46 2.10 -7.70 -5.80
N PHE A 47 1.00 -7.02 -6.18
CA PHE A 47 -0.25 -7.70 -6.53
C PHE A 47 -0.13 -8.54 -7.81
N ASP A 48 0.81 -8.21 -8.69
CA ASP A 48 1.14 -9.08 -9.83
C ASP A 48 1.88 -10.35 -9.37
N VAL A 49 2.65 -10.28 -8.27
CA VAL A 49 3.30 -11.44 -7.62
C VAL A 49 2.28 -12.36 -6.94
N LEU A 50 1.29 -11.78 -6.25
CA LEU A 50 0.14 -12.50 -5.68
C LEU A 50 -0.67 -13.24 -6.76
N GLY A 51 -0.52 -12.86 -8.04
CA GLY A 51 -0.62 -13.82 -9.14
C GLY A 51 -2.02 -14.31 -9.48
N SER A 52 -3.07 -13.54 -9.19
CA SER A 52 -4.44 -13.89 -9.57
C SER A 52 -5.20 -12.72 -10.18
N ALA A 53 -5.98 -12.99 -11.22
CA ALA A 53 -6.94 -12.04 -11.77
C ALA A 53 -7.95 -11.54 -10.70
N ALA A 54 -8.11 -12.28 -9.60
CA ALA A 54 -8.94 -11.90 -8.47
C ALA A 54 -8.42 -10.65 -7.73
N PHE A 55 -7.13 -10.29 -7.86
CA PHE A 55 -6.58 -9.06 -7.28
C PHE A 55 -6.73 -7.83 -8.18
N LYS A 56 -7.24 -7.96 -9.42
CA LYS A 56 -7.45 -6.82 -10.32
C LYS A 56 -8.29 -5.69 -9.69
N PRO A 57 -9.39 -5.97 -8.96
CA PRO A 57 -10.16 -4.90 -8.32
C PRO A 57 -9.35 -4.17 -7.25
N VAL A 58 -8.53 -4.88 -6.48
CA VAL A 58 -7.66 -4.29 -5.44
C VAL A 58 -6.62 -3.38 -6.07
N LYS A 59 -5.93 -3.86 -7.10
CA LYS A 59 -4.94 -3.07 -7.85
C LYS A 59 -5.56 -1.83 -8.49
N SER A 60 -6.74 -1.98 -9.10
CA SER A 60 -7.44 -0.86 -9.74
C SER A 60 -7.89 0.21 -8.75
N ASP A 61 -8.29 -0.19 -7.53
CA ASP A 61 -8.66 0.74 -6.47
C ASP A 61 -7.44 1.56 -6.02
N MET A 62 -6.30 0.92 -5.74
CA MET A 62 -5.07 1.63 -5.38
C MET A 62 -4.61 2.58 -6.48
N ALA A 63 -4.55 2.12 -7.73
CA ALA A 63 -4.13 2.93 -8.87
C ALA A 63 -5.04 4.14 -9.08
N GLY A 64 -6.35 3.96 -8.92
CA GLY A 64 -7.32 5.06 -8.98
C GLY A 64 -7.07 6.11 -7.89
N ASN A 65 -6.75 5.67 -6.66
CA ASN A 65 -6.47 6.57 -5.55
C ASN A 65 -5.12 7.28 -5.68
N ILE A 66 -4.07 6.59 -6.15
CA ILE A 66 -2.77 7.21 -6.50
C ILE A 66 -2.98 8.29 -7.54
N LYS A 67 -3.73 7.99 -8.62
CA LYS A 67 -4.02 8.95 -9.68
C LYS A 67 -4.70 10.22 -9.18
N LYS A 68 -5.71 10.12 -8.30
CA LYS A 68 -6.38 11.29 -7.71
C LYS A 68 -5.39 12.22 -6.99
N ILE A 69 -4.45 11.64 -6.23
CA ILE A 69 -3.44 12.39 -5.47
C ILE A 69 -2.42 13.02 -6.43
N GLN A 70 -1.99 12.29 -7.46
CA GLN A 70 -1.09 12.80 -8.51
C GLN A 70 -1.71 13.98 -9.26
N GLU A 71 -2.98 13.88 -9.65
CA GLU A 71 -3.70 14.96 -10.34
C GLU A 71 -3.77 16.23 -9.49
N ARG A 72 -4.03 16.10 -8.17
CA ARG A 72 -3.95 17.25 -7.26
C ARG A 72 -2.53 17.82 -7.17
N GLN A 73 -1.52 16.96 -7.04
CA GLN A 73 -0.13 17.40 -6.97
C GLN A 73 0.27 18.19 -8.23
N GLN A 74 -0.09 17.71 -9.41
CA GLN A 74 0.20 18.38 -10.67
C GLN A 74 -0.54 19.72 -10.81
N ALA A 75 -1.79 19.78 -10.35
CA ALA A 75 -2.59 21.00 -10.41
C ALA A 75 -2.11 22.09 -9.43
N ALA A 76 -1.52 21.72 -8.30
CA ALA A 76 -1.09 22.65 -7.25
C ALA A 76 0.22 22.20 -6.57
N PRO A 77 1.37 22.16 -7.29
CA PRO A 77 2.60 21.53 -6.81
C PRO A 77 3.16 22.15 -5.52
N GLY A 78 3.24 23.48 -5.44
CA GLY A 78 3.73 24.19 -4.24
C GLY A 78 2.79 24.11 -3.02
N GLN A 79 1.57 23.57 -3.19
CA GLN A 79 0.62 23.32 -2.11
C GLN A 79 0.51 21.81 -1.79
N SER A 80 1.27 20.97 -2.50
CA SER A 80 1.11 19.53 -2.52
C SER A 80 2.45 18.79 -2.39
N GLU A 81 3.46 19.45 -1.84
CA GLU A 81 4.79 18.87 -1.63
C GLU A 81 4.73 17.70 -0.63
N THR A 82 3.85 17.80 0.37
CA THR A 82 3.59 16.73 1.34
C THR A 82 2.13 16.27 1.29
N LEU A 83 1.86 15.02 1.66
CA LEU A 83 0.52 14.44 1.63
C LEU A 83 -0.46 15.18 2.56
N GLN A 84 0.04 15.63 3.72
CA GLN A 84 -0.74 16.40 4.67
C GLN A 84 -1.10 17.79 4.12
N ASP A 85 -0.12 18.52 3.57
CA ASP A 85 -0.37 19.84 2.99
C ASP A 85 -1.29 19.76 1.78
N LEU A 86 -1.09 18.74 0.94
CA LEU A 86 -1.94 18.46 -0.22
C LEU A 86 -3.41 18.37 0.20
N ALA A 87 -3.71 17.56 1.21
CA ALA A 87 -5.06 17.34 1.69
C ALA A 87 -5.65 18.59 2.35
N ILE A 88 -4.90 19.24 3.27
CA ILE A 88 -5.35 20.46 3.95
C ILE A 88 -5.67 21.57 2.94
N ASN A 89 -4.80 21.77 1.95
CA ASN A 89 -4.98 22.81 0.94
C ASN A 89 -6.13 22.49 -0.02
N GLU A 90 -6.34 21.22 -0.39
CA GLU A 90 -7.50 20.82 -1.19
C GLU A 90 -8.82 21.08 -0.45
N LEU A 91 -8.89 20.73 0.84
CA LEU A 91 -10.07 20.97 1.67
C LEU A 91 -10.40 22.45 1.83
N ALA A 92 -9.38 23.31 1.94
CA ALA A 92 -9.56 24.76 1.97
C ALA A 92 -10.23 25.31 0.69
N GLU A 93 -10.07 24.62 -0.45
CA GLU A 93 -10.76 24.91 -1.71
C GLU A 93 -12.17 24.32 -1.80
N LYS A 94 -12.68 23.70 -0.72
CA LYS A 94 -13.98 22.99 -0.68
C LYS A 94 -14.03 21.80 -1.65
N LYS A 95 -12.89 21.18 -1.92
CA LYS A 95 -12.73 19.94 -2.70
C LYS A 95 -12.16 18.86 -1.79
N HIS A 96 -12.30 17.59 -2.17
CA HIS A 96 -11.86 16.46 -1.35
C HIS A 96 -11.51 15.22 -2.18
N VAL A 97 -11.27 15.35 -3.49
CA VAL A 97 -11.07 14.19 -4.38
C VAL A 97 -9.75 13.49 -4.04
N ALA A 98 -8.67 14.24 -3.89
CA ALA A 98 -7.37 13.69 -3.53
C ALA A 98 -7.28 13.33 -2.05
N THR A 99 -7.96 14.07 -1.18
CA THR A 99 -8.08 13.79 0.25
C THR A 99 -8.82 12.47 0.49
N GLU A 100 -9.92 12.24 -0.21
CA GLU A 100 -10.60 10.94 -0.22
C GLU A 100 -9.71 9.84 -0.83
N GLY A 101 -9.01 10.14 -1.92
CA GLY A 101 -8.01 9.24 -2.50
C GLY A 101 -6.94 8.82 -1.48
N LEU A 102 -6.39 9.77 -0.73
CA LEU A 102 -5.40 9.52 0.32
C LEU A 102 -5.96 8.65 1.44
N LEU A 103 -7.20 8.88 1.87
CA LEU A 103 -7.86 8.04 2.87
C LEU A 103 -7.97 6.58 2.41
N TRP A 104 -8.46 6.35 1.19
CA TRP A 104 -8.63 4.98 0.68
C TRP A 104 -7.31 4.31 0.37
N LEU A 105 -6.33 5.04 -0.19
CA LEU A 105 -4.98 4.52 -0.39
C LEU A 105 -4.34 4.11 0.95
N THR A 106 -4.44 4.95 1.98
CA THR A 106 -3.92 4.65 3.33
C THR A 106 -4.54 3.36 3.88
N ARG A 107 -5.86 3.17 3.75
CA ARG A 107 -6.55 1.95 4.17
C ARG A 107 -6.09 0.70 3.40
N GLY A 108 -5.90 0.82 2.09
CA GLY A 108 -5.41 -0.29 1.25
C GLY A 108 -3.96 -0.69 1.57
N LEU A 109 -3.12 0.30 1.84
CA LEU A 109 -1.74 0.09 2.30
C LEU A 109 -1.69 -0.55 3.69
N ASP A 110 -2.52 -0.09 4.63
CA ASP A 110 -2.61 -0.66 5.98
C ASP A 110 -3.11 -2.11 5.97
N PHE A 111 -4.13 -2.40 5.16
CA PHE A 111 -4.56 -3.77 4.88
C PHE A 111 -3.39 -4.66 4.42
N THR A 112 -2.61 -4.18 3.46
CA THR A 112 -1.51 -4.96 2.87
C THR A 112 -0.35 -5.13 3.85
N ALA A 113 0.00 -4.08 4.59
CA ALA A 113 1.03 -4.11 5.63
C ALA A 113 0.67 -5.11 6.72
N GLN A 114 -0.55 -5.06 7.26
CA GLN A 114 -0.99 -5.99 8.31
C GLN A 114 -1.03 -7.44 7.82
N ALA A 115 -1.48 -7.69 6.59
CA ALA A 115 -1.53 -9.03 6.02
C ALA A 115 -0.12 -9.65 5.89
N LEU A 116 0.83 -8.89 5.32
CA LEU A 116 2.21 -9.33 5.13
C LEU A 116 2.96 -9.44 6.45
N ARG A 117 2.79 -8.48 7.37
CA ARG A 117 3.35 -8.53 8.73
C ARG A 117 2.90 -9.78 9.47
N HIS A 118 1.61 -10.08 9.43
CA HIS A 118 1.08 -11.29 10.07
C HIS A 118 1.70 -12.56 9.47
N ASN A 119 1.85 -12.63 8.15
CA ASN A 119 2.40 -13.80 7.47
C ASN A 119 3.93 -13.97 7.65
N LEU A 120 4.65 -12.85 7.77
CA LEU A 120 6.08 -12.81 8.06
C LEU A 120 6.36 -13.32 9.48
N SER A 121 5.61 -12.83 10.47
CA SER A 121 5.76 -13.21 11.88
C SER A 121 5.26 -14.62 12.21
N ASN A 122 4.41 -15.21 11.36
CA ASN A 122 3.83 -16.53 11.56
C ASN A 122 4.11 -17.43 10.35
N SER A 123 5.29 -18.06 10.34
CA SER A 123 5.80 -18.85 9.20
C SER A 123 4.96 -20.08 8.83
N THR A 124 4.06 -20.52 9.72
CA THR A 124 3.14 -21.65 9.48
C THR A 124 1.79 -21.23 8.90
N GLN A 125 1.48 -19.92 8.84
CA GLN A 125 0.18 -19.44 8.36
C GLN A 125 0.18 -19.28 6.84
N GLU A 126 -0.89 -19.74 6.18
CA GLU A 126 -1.09 -19.46 4.77
C GLU A 126 -1.42 -17.98 4.51
N LEU A 127 -1.09 -17.50 3.29
CA LEU A 127 -1.36 -16.10 2.92
C LEU A 127 -2.85 -15.78 3.03
N ALA A 128 -3.71 -16.67 2.56
CA ALA A 128 -5.15 -16.44 2.53
C ALA A 128 -5.71 -16.06 3.91
N ASP A 129 -5.23 -16.71 4.97
CA ASP A 129 -5.69 -16.47 6.33
C ASP A 129 -5.16 -15.14 6.88
N SER A 130 -3.89 -14.83 6.57
CA SER A 130 -3.28 -13.56 6.98
C SER A 130 -3.98 -12.37 6.31
N PHE A 131 -4.31 -12.49 5.02
CA PHE A 131 -5.08 -11.48 4.31
C PHE A 131 -6.54 -11.38 4.81
N ARG A 132 -7.21 -12.49 5.11
CA ARG A 132 -8.58 -12.47 5.68
C ARG A 132 -8.65 -11.78 7.03
N ASP A 133 -7.68 -12.06 7.90
CA ASP A 133 -7.57 -11.41 9.20
C ASP A 133 -7.36 -9.90 9.04
N ALA A 134 -6.36 -9.49 8.24
CA ALA A 134 -6.09 -8.09 7.97
C ALA A 134 -7.30 -7.36 7.37
N TYR A 135 -8.02 -7.99 6.42
CA TYR A 135 -9.23 -7.42 5.83
C TYR A 135 -10.32 -7.15 6.87
N GLY A 136 -10.51 -8.08 7.82
CA GLY A 136 -11.44 -7.92 8.92
C GLY A 136 -11.15 -6.70 9.78
N LYS A 137 -9.87 -6.38 9.98
CA LYS A 137 -9.39 -5.29 10.83
C LYS A 137 -9.34 -3.93 10.12
N THR A 138 -9.30 -3.91 8.79
CA THR A 138 -8.99 -2.69 8.01
C THR A 138 -10.13 -2.28 7.06
N LEU A 139 -10.26 -2.93 5.91
CA LEU A 139 -11.15 -2.50 4.83
C LEU A 139 -12.61 -2.96 5.01
N LYS A 140 -12.83 -4.12 5.64
CA LYS A 140 -14.17 -4.72 5.77
C LYS A 140 -15.22 -3.80 6.39
N PRO A 141 -14.93 -2.99 7.43
CA PRO A 141 -15.90 -2.02 7.98
C PRO A 141 -16.32 -0.93 6.98
N HIS A 142 -15.48 -0.62 6.00
CA HIS A 142 -15.70 0.48 5.04
C HIS A 142 -16.31 0.00 3.72
N HIS A 143 -16.25 -1.30 3.41
CA HIS A 143 -16.81 -1.85 2.19
C HIS A 143 -18.32 -2.14 2.28
N SER A 144 -19.03 -1.84 1.19
CA SER A 144 -20.45 -2.18 1.04
C SER A 144 -20.65 -3.70 0.95
N PHE A 145 -21.91 -4.15 1.09
CA PHE A 145 -22.26 -5.56 0.93
C PHE A 145 -21.97 -6.11 -0.48
N ILE A 146 -21.81 -5.23 -1.48
CA ILE A 146 -21.45 -5.59 -2.86
C ILE A 146 -19.93 -5.74 -3.01
N VAL A 147 -19.14 -4.91 -2.33
CA VAL A 147 -17.67 -4.92 -2.43
C VAL A 147 -17.07 -6.05 -1.58
N LYS A 148 -17.68 -6.37 -0.43
CA LYS A 148 -17.17 -7.40 0.49
C LYS A 148 -16.91 -8.77 -0.17
N PRO A 149 -17.81 -9.34 -0.99
CA PRO A 149 -17.58 -10.61 -1.68
C PRO A 149 -16.39 -10.57 -2.64
N ILE A 150 -16.16 -9.45 -3.33
CA ILE A 150 -15.06 -9.30 -4.30
C ILE A 150 -13.71 -9.44 -3.59
N PHE A 151 -13.52 -8.73 -2.49
CA PHE A 151 -12.29 -8.84 -1.69
C PHE A 151 -12.16 -10.22 -1.03
N SER A 152 -13.25 -10.83 -0.58
CA SER A 152 -13.25 -12.20 -0.03
C SER A 152 -12.73 -13.24 -1.04
N ALA A 153 -13.16 -13.11 -2.30
CA ALA A 153 -12.69 -13.95 -3.39
C ALA A 153 -11.20 -13.69 -3.68
N ALA A 154 -10.76 -12.43 -3.71
CA ALA A 154 -9.36 -12.06 -3.92
C ALA A 154 -8.42 -12.72 -2.89
N MET A 155 -8.75 -12.62 -1.59
CA MET A 155 -7.96 -13.22 -0.52
C MET A 155 -7.93 -14.75 -0.60
N SER A 156 -9.03 -15.36 -1.02
CA SER A 156 -9.09 -16.81 -1.22
C SER A 156 -8.29 -17.29 -2.44
N ALA A 157 -7.94 -16.38 -3.34
CA ALA A 157 -7.12 -16.64 -4.52
C ALA A 157 -5.66 -16.19 -4.34
N THR A 158 -5.23 -15.91 -3.11
CA THR A 158 -3.80 -15.78 -2.79
C THR A 158 -3.06 -17.08 -3.11
N PRO A 159 -1.78 -17.00 -3.49
CA PRO A 159 -0.97 -18.19 -3.72
C PRO A 159 -0.62 -18.84 -2.37
N TYR A 160 -0.16 -20.10 -2.41
CA TYR A 160 0.43 -20.72 -1.23
C TYR A 160 1.62 -19.91 -0.72
N ARG A 161 1.83 -19.93 0.60
CA ARG A 161 2.92 -19.22 1.26
C ARG A 161 4.26 -19.43 0.56
N LYS A 162 4.65 -20.69 0.38
CA LYS A 162 5.92 -21.05 -0.25
C LYS A 162 6.10 -20.43 -1.64
N ASP A 163 5.02 -20.40 -2.45
CA ASP A 163 5.07 -19.94 -3.84
C ASP A 163 5.10 -18.41 -3.90
N PHE A 164 4.52 -17.74 -2.90
CA PHE A 164 4.64 -16.29 -2.76
C PHE A 164 6.09 -15.87 -2.50
N TYR A 165 6.73 -16.40 -1.45
CA TYR A 165 8.10 -16.00 -1.10
C TYR A 165 9.12 -16.40 -2.16
N ALA A 166 8.96 -17.57 -2.80
CA ALA A 166 9.82 -17.98 -3.91
C ALA A 166 9.75 -17.02 -5.11
N LYS A 167 8.65 -16.30 -5.30
CA LYS A 167 8.55 -15.25 -6.34
C LYS A 167 9.13 -13.91 -5.92
N LEU A 168 9.50 -13.73 -4.65
CA LEU A 168 10.15 -12.51 -4.17
C LEU A 168 11.67 -12.57 -4.30
N GLY A 169 12.25 -13.74 -4.56
CA GLY A 169 13.69 -13.93 -4.76
C GLY A 169 14.12 -15.36 -4.43
N ASP A 170 15.28 -15.75 -4.92
CA ASP A 170 15.79 -17.12 -4.76
C ASP A 170 16.41 -17.38 -3.37
N ASP A 171 16.84 -16.33 -2.67
CA ASP A 171 17.40 -16.38 -1.32
C ASP A 171 16.34 -15.97 -0.28
N ASP A 172 15.75 -16.97 0.39
CA ASP A 172 14.71 -16.74 1.38
C ASP A 172 15.19 -15.84 2.53
N ALA A 173 16.41 -16.05 3.05
CA ALA A 173 16.92 -15.24 4.16
C ALA A 173 17.03 -13.75 3.78
N LYS A 174 17.50 -13.49 2.55
CA LYS A 174 17.54 -12.12 2.01
C LYS A 174 16.14 -11.55 1.81
N VAL A 175 15.21 -12.33 1.24
CA VAL A 175 13.80 -11.93 1.04
C VAL A 175 13.14 -11.57 2.37
N GLN A 176 13.27 -12.40 3.40
CA GLN A 176 12.67 -12.13 4.72
C GLN A 176 13.25 -10.84 5.32
N ALA A 177 14.58 -10.63 5.24
CA ALA A 177 15.23 -9.44 5.78
C ALA A 177 14.81 -8.15 5.06
N GLU A 178 14.67 -8.18 3.73
CA GLU A 178 14.25 -7.01 2.96
C GLU A 178 12.76 -6.73 3.10
N LEU A 179 11.90 -7.76 3.19
CA LEU A 179 10.49 -7.61 3.50
C LEU A 179 10.29 -6.99 4.90
N GLU A 180 11.05 -7.44 5.91
CA GLU A 180 11.01 -6.87 7.26
C GLU A 180 11.35 -5.38 7.25
N LYS A 181 12.44 -5.01 6.57
CA LYS A 181 12.88 -3.62 6.42
C LYS A 181 11.82 -2.78 5.70
N TRP A 182 11.25 -3.32 4.63
CA TRP A 182 10.23 -2.66 3.83
C TRP A 182 8.94 -2.44 4.62
N LEU A 183 8.45 -3.47 5.33
CA LEU A 183 7.26 -3.40 6.17
C LEU A 183 7.45 -2.39 7.31
N SER A 184 8.58 -2.47 8.01
CA SER A 184 8.90 -1.54 9.09
C SER A 184 8.88 -0.07 8.64
N ALA A 185 9.31 0.22 7.41
CA ALA A 185 9.26 1.57 6.86
C ALA A 185 7.82 1.98 6.51
N LEU A 186 7.07 1.12 5.81
CA LEU A 186 5.67 1.38 5.46
C LEU A 186 4.81 1.60 6.72
N GLU A 187 4.94 0.74 7.73
CA GLU A 187 4.19 0.84 8.99
C GLU A 187 4.41 2.19 9.69
N LYS A 188 5.65 2.72 9.70
CA LYS A 188 5.94 4.05 10.27
C LYS A 188 5.23 5.18 9.52
N LEU A 189 5.21 5.12 8.18
CA LEU A 189 4.47 6.08 7.37
C LEU A 189 2.96 5.98 7.62
N LEU A 190 2.45 4.75 7.74
CA LEU A 190 1.03 4.49 8.00
C LEU A 190 0.58 4.95 9.39
N VAL A 191 1.42 4.86 10.43
CA VAL A 191 1.11 5.45 11.75
C VAL A 191 0.80 6.93 11.60
N THR A 192 1.64 7.65 10.84
CA THR A 192 1.48 9.08 10.60
C THR A 192 0.22 9.38 9.76
N LEU A 193 0.00 8.64 8.67
CA LEU A 193 -1.15 8.85 7.79
C LEU A 193 -2.48 8.46 8.44
N ASN A 194 -2.52 7.38 9.22
CA ASN A 194 -3.72 6.99 9.96
C ASN A 194 -4.09 8.03 11.00
N ALA A 195 -3.11 8.58 11.73
CA ALA A 195 -3.36 9.69 12.65
C ALA A 195 -3.89 10.93 11.92
N PHE A 196 -3.25 11.29 10.80
CA PHE A 196 -3.66 12.46 10.00
C PHE A 196 -5.07 12.32 9.40
N THR A 197 -5.37 11.22 8.71
CA THR A 197 -6.68 10.99 8.05
C THR A 197 -7.85 10.85 9.04
N GLN A 198 -7.56 10.63 10.32
CA GLN A 198 -8.54 10.61 11.41
C GLN A 198 -8.64 11.96 12.15
N SER A 199 -7.66 12.85 11.98
CA SER A 199 -7.65 14.19 12.56
C SER A 199 -8.78 15.07 12.02
N LYS A 200 -9.09 16.16 12.73
CA LYS A 200 -10.07 17.16 12.27
C LYS A 200 -9.64 17.88 10.99
N GLU A 201 -8.33 17.98 10.75
CA GLU A 201 -7.75 18.71 9.62
C GLU A 201 -8.00 17.99 8.28
N ALA A 202 -8.23 16.67 8.32
CA ALA A 202 -8.47 15.85 7.14
C ALA A 202 -9.95 15.44 6.97
N LYS A 203 -10.90 16.08 7.68
CA LYS A 203 -12.34 15.80 7.56
C LYS A 203 -13.03 16.76 6.60
N TRP A 204 -13.98 16.22 5.83
CA TRP A 204 -14.89 16.92 4.94
C TRP A 204 -16.33 16.44 5.15
#